data_AF-A0AAD9QDQ9-F1
#
_entry.id   AF-A0AAD9QDQ9-F1
#
_cell.length_a   1.000
_cell.length_b   1.000
_cell.length_c   1.000
_cell.angle_alpha   90.00
_cell.angle_beta   90.00
_cell.angle_gamma   90.00
#
_symmetry.space_group_name_H-M   'P 1'
#
loop_
_entity.id
_entity.type
_entity.pdbx_description
1 polymer ?
#
loop_
_entity_poly.entity_id
_entity_poly.type
_entity_poly.pdbx_seq_one_letter_code
_entity_poly.pdbx_strand_id
1 'polypeptide(L)'
;MYAGKDDRGLGAIGKTSQVVMDLVVELHNTNHHLYVDNFYTSPVLFLLLKERGILAAGTARPRKGYPYDQLKGTVQQKRADVAWLTEKDRKMTTLRWKDKKDVFFLSTIHPPPVVPA
;
A
#
# COMPACT_ATOMS: atom_id res chain seq x y z
N MET A 1 20.07 0.84 -12.34
CA MET A 1 19.76 1.40 -13.68
C MET A 1 18.53 0.68 -14.20
N TYR A 2 17.46 1.38 -14.63
CA TYR A 2 16.28 0.71 -15.20
C TYR A 2 16.55 0.38 -16.68
N ALA A 3 16.65 -0.91 -17.01
CA ALA A 3 17.10 -1.37 -18.33
C ALA A 3 15.98 -1.77 -19.30
N GLY A 4 14.71 -1.45 -19.01
CA GLY A 4 13.61 -1.89 -19.86
C GLY A 4 13.36 -3.41 -19.79
N LYS A 5 12.53 -3.91 -20.71
CA LYS A 5 11.73 -5.13 -20.55
C LYS A 5 12.53 -6.41 -20.79
N ASP A 6 12.96 -7.08 -19.72
CA ASP A 6 13.36 -8.50 -19.71
C ASP A 6 12.20 -9.34 -19.13
N ASP A 7 11.84 -10.44 -19.80
CA ASP A 7 10.65 -11.27 -19.53
C ASP A 7 11.02 -12.63 -18.88
N ARG A 8 12.01 -12.61 -17.99
CA ARG A 8 12.47 -13.81 -17.27
C ARG A 8 11.80 -13.91 -15.89
N GLY A 9 10.79 -14.78 -15.76
CA GLY A 9 10.43 -15.42 -14.48
C GLY A 9 9.35 -14.80 -13.58
N LEU A 10 8.37 -14.06 -14.11
CA LEU A 10 7.44 -13.19 -13.33
C LEU A 10 6.13 -13.88 -12.87
N GLY A 11 6.23 -15.06 -12.26
CA GLY A 11 5.06 -15.93 -12.04
C GLY A 11 4.04 -15.50 -10.97
N ALA A 12 4.36 -14.59 -10.04
CA ALA A 12 3.44 -14.27 -8.93
C ALA A 12 3.39 -12.79 -8.52
N ILE A 13 4.44 -12.00 -8.80
CA ILE A 13 4.52 -10.58 -8.42
C ILE A 13 4.89 -9.71 -9.62
N GLY A 14 4.19 -8.60 -9.79
CA GLY A 14 4.42 -7.69 -10.93
C GLY A 14 5.83 -7.08 -10.93
N LYS A 15 6.32 -6.65 -12.09
CA LYS A 15 7.70 -6.11 -12.26
C LYS A 15 8.04 -5.01 -11.26
N THR A 16 7.12 -4.10 -10.99
CA THR A 16 7.34 -3.01 -10.02
C THR A 16 7.49 -3.53 -8.60
N SER A 17 6.74 -4.56 -8.23
CA SER A 17 6.86 -5.22 -6.93
C SER A 17 8.22 -5.94 -6.82
N GLN A 18 8.66 -6.62 -7.88
CA GLN A 18 9.97 -7.28 -7.90
C GLN A 18 11.11 -6.29 -7.63
N VAL A 19 11.10 -5.13 -8.29
CA VAL A 19 12.09 -4.07 -8.05
C VAL A 19 12.16 -3.68 -6.58
N VAL A 20 11.01 -3.54 -5.90
CA VAL A 20 10.99 -3.25 -4.46
C VAL A 20 11.60 -4.40 -3.66
N MET A 21 11.23 -5.64 -3.95
CA MET A 21 11.75 -6.82 -3.25
C MET A 21 13.27 -6.96 -3.39
N ASP A 22 13.80 -6.66 -4.57
CA ASP A 22 15.25 -6.70 -4.83
C ASP A 22 15.97 -5.60 -4.05
N LEU A 23 15.39 -4.39 -3.98
CA LEU A 23 15.99 -3.26 -3.26
C LEU A 23 16.03 -3.45 -1.74
N VAL A 24 15.10 -4.22 -1.18
CA VAL A 24 14.98 -4.42 0.27
C VAL A 24 15.46 -5.79 0.75
N VAL A 25 16.16 -6.54 -0.10
CA VAL A 25 16.58 -7.92 0.18
C VAL A 25 17.43 -8.03 1.45
N GLU A 26 18.25 -7.03 1.73
CA GLU A 26 19.12 -6.98 2.92
C GLU A 26 18.38 -6.51 4.19
N LEU A 27 17.13 -6.06 4.06
CA LEU A 27 16.31 -5.54 5.16
C LEU A 27 15.32 -6.58 5.71
N HIS A 28 15.36 -7.84 5.28
CA HIS A 28 14.44 -8.85 5.78
C HIS A 28 14.57 -9.07 7.31
N ASN A 29 13.44 -9.28 7.98
CA ASN A 29 13.32 -9.56 9.43
C ASN A 29 13.85 -8.47 10.37
N THR A 30 13.97 -7.25 9.87
CA THR A 30 14.47 -6.11 10.66
C THR A 30 13.35 -5.22 11.21
N ASN A 31 12.09 -5.45 10.82
CA ASN A 31 10.93 -4.62 11.12
C ASN A 31 11.06 -3.15 10.65
N HIS A 32 11.89 -2.89 9.64
CA HIS A 32 11.97 -1.56 9.03
C HIS A 32 10.61 -1.12 8.46
N HIS A 33 10.37 0.18 8.49
CA HIS A 33 9.22 0.84 7.88
C HIS A 33 9.60 1.38 6.51
N LEU A 34 9.13 0.71 5.46
CA LEU A 34 9.33 1.09 4.07
C LEU A 34 8.24 2.06 3.61
N TYR A 35 8.63 3.23 3.14
CA TYR A 35 7.71 4.19 2.51
C TYR A 35 7.91 4.20 0.99
N VAL A 36 6.84 3.95 0.24
CA VAL A 36 6.88 3.87 -1.23
C VAL A 36 5.88 4.79 -1.92
N ASP A 37 6.20 5.19 -3.14
CA ASP A 37 5.26 5.91 -4.01
C ASP A 37 4.20 4.97 -4.60
N ASN A 38 3.06 5.53 -5.00
CA ASN A 38 1.91 4.83 -5.56
C ASN A 38 2.19 3.99 -6.80
N PHE A 39 3.29 4.25 -7.52
CA PHE A 39 3.71 3.44 -8.64
C PHE A 39 4.10 2.01 -8.19
N TYR A 40 4.64 1.87 -6.98
CA TYR A 40 5.11 0.61 -6.42
C TYR A 40 4.08 -0.07 -5.52
N THR A 41 3.11 0.68 -5.00
CA THR A 41 2.10 0.16 -4.07
C THR A 41 1.19 -0.90 -4.70
N SER A 42 1.05 -2.04 -4.02
CA SER A 42 0.01 -3.04 -4.26
C SER A 42 -0.27 -3.86 -2.99
N PRO A 43 -1.51 -4.34 -2.78
CA PRO A 43 -1.83 -5.20 -1.64
C PRO A 43 -0.94 -6.44 -1.55
N VAL A 44 -0.70 -7.12 -2.68
CA VAL A 44 0.15 -8.32 -2.73
C VAL A 44 1.58 -8.02 -2.29
N LEU A 45 2.19 -6.93 -2.77
CA LEU A 45 3.54 -6.55 -2.35
C LEU A 45 3.61 -6.29 -0.84
N PHE A 46 2.62 -5.58 -0.29
CA PHE A 46 2.64 -5.20 1.13
C PHE A 46 2.49 -6.41 2.06
N LEU A 47 1.72 -7.43 1.64
CA LEU A 47 1.64 -8.69 2.36
C LEU A 47 2.97 -9.46 2.31
N LEU A 48 3.61 -9.52 1.14
CA LEU A 48 4.91 -10.18 1.00
C LEU A 48 6.03 -9.49 1.79
N LEU A 49 6.08 -8.15 1.77
CA LEU A 49 7.02 -7.39 2.59
C LEU A 49 6.82 -7.73 4.08
N LYS A 50 5.57 -7.79 4.52
CA LYS A 50 5.22 -8.13 5.89
C LYS A 50 5.61 -9.55 6.27
N GLU A 51 5.40 -10.52 5.39
CA GLU A 51 5.86 -11.91 5.57
C GLU A 51 7.39 -11.98 5.70
N ARG A 52 8.11 -11.05 5.08
CA ARG A 52 9.58 -10.91 5.21
C ARG A 52 10.01 -9.97 6.34
N GLY A 53 9.12 -9.64 7.27
CA GLY A 53 9.43 -8.80 8.43
C GLY A 53 9.76 -7.35 8.07
N ILE A 54 9.18 -6.82 6.99
CA ILE A 54 9.26 -5.42 6.57
C ILE A 54 7.84 -4.85 6.56
N LEU A 55 7.62 -3.77 7.30
CA LEU A 55 6.34 -3.07 7.30
C LEU A 55 6.38 -1.98 6.23
N ALA A 56 5.23 -1.66 5.62
CA ALA A 56 5.19 -0.70 4.53
C ALA A 56 4.01 0.27 4.62
N ALA A 57 4.22 1.48 4.09
CA ALA A 57 3.19 2.47 3.85
C ALA A 57 3.45 3.20 2.54
N GLY A 58 2.39 3.69 1.89
CA GLY A 58 2.55 4.47 0.68
C GLY A 58 1.23 5.05 0.21
N THR A 59 1.32 6.02 -0.71
CA THR A 59 0.14 6.41 -1.49
C THR A 59 -0.26 5.24 -2.39
N ALA A 60 -1.53 5.16 -2.77
CA ALA A 60 -2.07 4.06 -3.55
C ALA A 60 -2.84 4.59 -4.77
N ARG A 61 -2.91 3.75 -5.80
CA ARG A 61 -3.85 3.92 -6.92
C ARG A 61 -4.92 2.84 -6.84
N PRO A 62 -6.10 3.06 -7.45
CA PRO A 62 -7.10 2.00 -7.64
C PRO A 62 -6.52 0.91 -8.56
N ARG A 63 -5.91 -0.10 -7.96
CA ARG A 63 -5.34 -1.28 -8.63
C ARG A 63 -6.07 -2.53 -8.14
N LYS A 64 -5.91 -3.66 -8.84
CA LYS A 64 -6.50 -4.94 -8.46
C LYS A 64 -6.22 -5.27 -6.99
N GLY A 65 -7.27 -5.61 -6.25
CA GLY A 65 -7.22 -5.93 -4.82
C GLY A 65 -7.25 -4.73 -3.87
N TYR A 66 -7.16 -3.49 -4.37
CA TYR A 66 -7.38 -2.30 -3.55
C TYR A 66 -8.89 -2.03 -3.42
N PRO A 67 -9.45 -1.84 -2.21
CA PRO A 67 -10.89 -1.71 -1.96
C PRO A 67 -11.44 -0.33 -2.31
N TYR A 68 -11.24 0.09 -3.57
CA TYR A 68 -11.54 1.44 -4.04
C TYR A 68 -13.03 1.79 -3.91
N ASP A 69 -13.92 0.93 -4.40
CA ASP A 69 -15.36 1.19 -4.42
C ASP A 69 -15.95 1.31 -3.01
N GLN A 70 -15.47 0.47 -2.09
CA GLN A 70 -15.86 0.51 -0.68
C GLN A 70 -15.43 1.83 -0.02
N LEU A 71 -14.20 2.30 -0.28
CA LEU A 71 -13.73 3.60 0.21
C LEU A 71 -14.46 4.79 -0.45
N LYS A 72 -14.87 4.64 -1.71
CA LYS A 72 -15.63 5.66 -2.43
C LYS A 72 -17.08 5.75 -1.97
N GLY A 73 -17.65 4.65 -1.45
CA GLY A 73 -18.98 4.61 -0.86
C GLY A 73 -19.15 5.49 0.39
N THR A 74 -18.06 5.80 1.09
CA THR A 74 -18.10 6.76 2.20
C THR A 74 -18.19 8.19 1.67
N VAL A 75 -19.23 8.91 2.08
CA VAL A 75 -19.40 10.33 1.76
C VAL A 75 -18.40 11.17 2.56
N GLN A 76 -17.64 12.01 1.84
CA GLN A 76 -16.69 12.96 2.41
C GLN A 76 -17.02 14.34 1.86
N GLN A 77 -17.34 15.29 2.75
CA GLN A 77 -17.83 16.63 2.41
C GLN A 77 -16.74 17.69 2.53
N LYS A 78 -15.87 17.57 3.55
CA LYS A 78 -14.88 18.58 3.88
C LYS A 78 -13.48 18.12 3.50
N ARG A 79 -12.62 19.09 3.17
CA ARG A 79 -11.18 18.84 3.12
C ARG A 79 -10.74 18.35 4.49
N ALA A 80 -9.81 17.39 4.50
CA ALA A 80 -9.36 16.63 5.65
C ALA A 80 -10.26 15.47 6.13
N ASP A 81 -11.42 15.24 5.51
CA ASP A 81 -12.20 14.03 5.81
C ASP A 81 -11.41 12.75 5.47
N VAL A 82 -11.56 11.73 6.30
CA VAL A 82 -10.86 10.45 6.17
C VAL A 82 -11.87 9.30 6.20
N ALA A 83 -11.69 8.33 5.31
CA ALA A 83 -12.40 7.07 5.28
C ALA A 83 -11.36 5.95 5.22
N TRP A 84 -11.58 4.83 5.90
CA TRP A 84 -10.62 3.75 5.94
C TRP A 84 -11.31 2.40 6.01
N LEU A 85 -10.58 1.37 5.58
CA LEU A 85 -10.95 -0.02 5.76
C LEU A 85 -9.74 -0.75 6.31
N THR A 86 -9.96 -1.59 7.31
CA THR A 86 -8.91 -2.39 7.92
C THR A 86 -9.26 -3.86 7.84
N GLU A 87 -8.42 -4.62 7.15
CA GLU A 87 -8.49 -6.07 7.10
C GLU A 87 -7.76 -6.61 8.32
N LYS A 88 -8.52 -7.07 9.33
CA LYS A 88 -7.99 -7.50 10.63
C LYS A 88 -7.03 -8.68 10.48
N ASP A 89 -7.41 -9.68 9.69
CA ASP A 89 -6.62 -10.91 9.52
C ASP A 89 -5.25 -10.62 8.90
N ARG A 90 -5.22 -9.71 7.91
CA ARG A 90 -4.00 -9.32 7.23
C ARG A 90 -3.26 -8.17 7.91
N LYS A 91 -3.80 -7.59 8.98
CA LYS A 91 -3.42 -6.29 9.61
C LYS A 91 -2.92 -5.30 8.56
N MET A 92 -3.82 -4.94 7.66
CA MET A 92 -3.58 -4.03 6.56
C MET A 92 -4.69 -2.99 6.52
N THR A 93 -4.31 -1.73 6.44
CA THR A 93 -5.23 -0.59 6.44
C THR A 93 -5.13 0.13 5.09
N THR A 94 -6.29 0.39 4.52
CA THR A 94 -6.45 1.21 3.32
C THR A 94 -7.21 2.46 3.71
N LEU A 95 -6.85 3.59 3.11
CA LEU A 95 -7.37 4.88 3.51
C LEU A 95 -7.63 5.76 2.30
N ARG A 96 -8.66 6.59 2.42
CA ARG A 96 -9.03 7.65 1.50
C ARG A 96 -9.08 8.95 2.28
N TRP A 97 -8.27 9.92 1.87
CA TRP A 97 -8.21 11.25 2.43
C TRP A 97 -8.69 12.28 1.42
N LYS A 98 -9.58 13.18 1.86
CA LYS A 98 -10.12 14.25 1.04
C LYS A 98 -9.21 15.48 1.07
N ASP A 99 -8.44 15.70 0.01
CA ASP A 99 -7.73 16.96 -0.23
C ASP A 99 -8.45 17.77 -1.34
N LYS A 100 -7.72 18.43 -2.26
CA LYS A 100 -8.31 18.98 -3.50
C LYS A 100 -8.85 17.86 -4.40
N LYS A 101 -8.21 16.69 -4.36
CA LYS A 101 -8.67 15.43 -4.94
C LYS A 101 -8.55 14.34 -3.88
N ASP A 102 -9.25 13.24 -4.05
CA ASP A 102 -9.10 12.10 -3.14
C ASP A 102 -7.69 11.51 -3.30
N VAL A 103 -7.01 11.33 -2.16
CA VAL A 103 -5.72 10.63 -2.07
C VAL A 103 -5.96 9.30 -1.38
N PHE A 104 -5.40 8.24 -1.94
CA PHE A 104 -5.53 6.88 -1.43
C PHE A 104 -4.22 6.43 -0.81
N PHE A 105 -4.30 5.59 0.21
CA PHE A 105 -3.15 5.06 0.94
C PHE A 105 -3.32 3.58 1.25
N LEU A 106 -2.20 2.89 1.35
CA LEU A 106 -2.10 1.51 1.81
C LEU A 106 -1.04 1.43 2.90
N SER A 107 -1.30 0.69 3.98
CA SER A 107 -0.35 0.53 5.08
C SER A 107 -0.48 -0.83 5.77
N THR A 108 0.65 -1.41 6.15
CA THR A 108 0.77 -2.51 7.14
C THR A 108 1.41 -2.05 8.45
N ILE A 109 1.74 -0.76 8.56
CA ILE A 109 2.34 -0.12 9.75
C ILE A 109 1.25 0.43 10.67
N HIS A 110 0.29 1.15 10.10
CA HIS A 110 -0.59 2.02 10.87
C HIS A 110 -1.92 1.33 11.20
N PRO A 111 -2.40 1.42 12.45
CA PRO A 111 -3.78 1.06 12.79
C PRO A 111 -4.78 2.03 12.14
N PRO A 112 -6.10 1.74 12.20
CA PRO A 112 -7.13 2.69 11.83
C PRO A 112 -6.88 4.08 12.46
N PRO A 113 -7.08 5.18 11.71
CA PRO A 113 -6.92 6.53 12.25
C PRO A 113 -7.93 6.80 13.36
N VAL A 114 -7.50 7.52 14.39
CA VAL A 114 -8.39 8.07 15.44
C VAL A 114 -8.86 9.43 14.96
N VAL A 115 -10.17 9.58 14.74
CA VAL A 115 -10.77 10.86 14.35
C VAL A 115 -11.19 11.57 15.64
N PRO A 116 -10.65 12.76 15.96
CA PRO A 116 -11.12 13.56 17.10
C PRO A 116 -12.60 13.90 16.93
N ALA A 117 -13.36 13.85 18.03
CA ALA A 117 -14.77 14.23 18.06
C ALA A 117 -14.98 15.72 17.76
#